data_AF-A0A0D0SE77-F1
#
_entry.id   AF-A0A0D0SE77-F1
#
_cell.length_a   1.000
_cell.length_b   1.000
_cell.length_c   1.000
_cell.angle_alpha   90.00
_cell.angle_beta   90.00
_cell.angle_gamma   90.00
#
_symmetry.space_group_name_H-M   'P 1'
#
loop_
_entity.id
_entity.type
_entity.pdbx_description
1 polymer ?
#
loop_
_entity_poly.entity_id
_entity_poly.type
_entity_poly.pdbx_seq_one_letter_code
_entity_poly.pdbx_strand_id
1 'polypeptide(L)'
;MEVIPMDHIVSKLIIYGDLPKDSILMELADICKQTREKIQIKDEREKAKTNDEREKAKTKDELLTRIYHQVKRILIVGTDYGFDKNLWHNYLTFLLMTDENPFSITCEKIGANDGSVNLFAKNDFKAFKALFDYDFTWIEEELGTNCFSILSNYKSIGKPELMYNKNVSEKVLALSEKLEQAKDENEFFNSVTNFYRDYGVGMFGLNKAFRIQSSDDHGVVLHPINNMDQVMLDDLIGYEIQKKKLVDNTKAFVEGRKANNVLLYGDSGTGKSTSIKAIVNQFYPQGLRMIEIYKHQFKDLSTIIAQIKNRNYKFIIYMDDLSFEEFEIEYKFLKAVIEGGVETKPENVLIYATSNRRHLIKETWGIEMM
;
A
#
# COMPACT_ATOMS: atom_id res chain seq x y z
N MET A 1 11.40 -35.20 -3.76
CA MET A 1 11.66 -34.28 -4.89
C MET A 1 12.75 -33.34 -4.44
N GLU A 2 13.75 -33.08 -5.26
CA GLU A 2 14.83 -32.15 -4.93
C GLU A 2 14.22 -30.75 -4.71
N VAL A 3 14.39 -30.17 -3.51
CA VAL A 3 13.86 -28.84 -3.20
C VAL A 3 14.56 -27.84 -4.11
N ILE A 4 13.80 -27.11 -4.92
CA ILE A 4 14.37 -26.10 -5.81
C ILE A 4 15.03 -25.02 -4.92
N PRO A 5 16.33 -24.73 -5.12
CA PRO A 5 17.05 -23.68 -4.41
C PRO A 5 16.31 -22.33 -4.39
N MET A 6 16.12 -21.70 -3.21
CA MET A 6 15.42 -20.40 -3.13
C MET A 6 16.06 -19.31 -4.00
N ASP A 7 17.39 -19.25 -4.05
CA ASP A 7 18.13 -18.33 -4.93
C ASP A 7 17.91 -18.62 -6.42
N HIS A 8 17.71 -19.90 -6.80
CA HIS A 8 17.33 -20.25 -8.17
C HIS A 8 15.86 -19.89 -8.48
N ILE A 9 15.00 -19.85 -7.47
CA ILE A 9 13.61 -19.39 -7.63
C ILE A 9 13.62 -17.88 -7.85
N VAL A 10 14.27 -17.12 -6.97
CA VAL A 10 14.30 -15.65 -6.99
C VAL A 10 15.02 -15.10 -8.22
N SER A 11 16.09 -15.75 -8.68
CA SER A 11 16.82 -15.34 -9.90
C SER A 11 16.02 -15.48 -11.21
N LYS A 12 14.85 -16.14 -11.18
CA LYS A 12 13.95 -16.23 -12.33
C LYS A 12 12.93 -15.10 -12.41
N LEU A 13 12.85 -14.24 -11.40
CA LEU A 13 11.92 -13.12 -11.37
C LEU A 13 12.34 -12.05 -12.38
N ILE A 14 11.39 -11.59 -13.20
CA ILE A 14 11.59 -10.58 -14.24
C ILE A 14 10.82 -9.31 -13.90
N ILE A 15 9.51 -9.43 -13.70
CA ILE A 15 8.61 -8.29 -13.41
C ILE A 15 8.76 -7.87 -11.96
N TYR A 16 8.79 -8.84 -11.04
CA TYR A 16 8.95 -8.63 -9.60
C TYR A 16 10.40 -8.84 -9.14
N GLY A 17 11.37 -8.73 -10.08
CA GLY A 17 12.78 -9.00 -9.83
C GLY A 17 13.57 -7.82 -9.25
N ASP A 18 13.04 -6.58 -9.36
CA ASP A 18 13.71 -5.36 -8.88
C ASP A 18 13.54 -5.14 -7.37
N LEU A 19 13.69 -6.23 -6.60
CA LEU A 19 13.63 -6.19 -5.15
C LEU A 19 14.93 -5.60 -4.60
N PRO A 20 14.85 -4.70 -3.58
CA PRO A 20 16.03 -4.21 -2.89
C PRO A 20 16.89 -5.38 -2.38
N LYS A 21 18.22 -5.25 -2.48
CA LYS A 21 19.15 -6.29 -2.05
C LYS A 21 19.01 -6.62 -0.56
N ASP A 22 18.63 -5.64 0.24
CA ASP A 22 18.38 -5.74 1.66
C ASP A 22 16.95 -6.20 1.98
N SER A 23 16.12 -6.54 0.99
CA SER A 23 14.79 -7.11 1.23
C SER A 23 14.87 -8.47 1.92
N ILE A 24 13.82 -8.83 2.67
CA ILE A 24 13.78 -10.08 3.43
C ILE A 24 13.93 -11.29 2.49
N LEU A 25 13.25 -11.28 1.34
CA LEU A 25 13.31 -12.36 0.36
C LEU A 25 14.73 -12.56 -0.21
N MET A 26 15.40 -11.47 -0.58
CA MET A 26 16.77 -11.54 -1.13
C MET A 26 17.78 -12.01 -0.07
N GLU A 27 17.67 -11.53 1.16
CA GLU A 27 18.52 -11.97 2.27
C GLU A 27 18.30 -13.44 2.63
N LEU A 28 17.05 -13.91 2.68
CA LEU A 28 16.74 -15.32 2.92
C LEU A 28 17.26 -16.22 1.80
N ALA A 29 17.16 -15.79 0.54
CA ALA A 29 17.70 -16.52 -0.60
C ALA A 29 19.24 -16.66 -0.50
N ASP A 30 19.95 -15.58 -0.13
CA ASP A 30 21.39 -15.59 0.09
C ASP A 30 21.78 -16.49 1.28
N ILE A 31 21.08 -16.42 2.41
CA ILE A 31 21.30 -17.31 3.55
C ILE A 31 21.12 -18.78 3.13
N CYS A 32 20.06 -19.10 2.38
CA CYS A 32 19.80 -20.45 1.90
C CYS A 32 20.91 -20.95 0.95
N LYS A 33 21.44 -20.06 0.10
CA LYS A 33 22.58 -20.36 -0.78
C LYS A 33 23.85 -20.65 0.02
N GLN A 34 24.24 -19.73 0.91
CA GLN A 34 25.45 -19.88 1.73
C GLN A 34 25.42 -21.12 2.62
N THR A 35 24.24 -21.47 3.15
CA THR A 35 24.06 -22.68 3.96
C THR A 35 24.34 -23.93 3.13
N ARG A 36 23.81 -24.01 1.90
CA ARG A 36 24.00 -25.18 1.03
C ARG A 36 25.41 -25.30 0.47
N GLU A 37 26.03 -24.19 0.06
CA GLU A 37 27.45 -24.20 -0.34
C GLU A 37 28.34 -24.75 0.78
N LYS A 38 28.02 -24.43 2.05
CA LYS A 38 28.76 -24.94 3.21
C LYS A 38 28.47 -26.41 3.51
N ILE A 39 27.23 -26.89 3.30
CA ILE A 39 26.91 -28.32 3.37
C ILE A 39 27.72 -29.10 2.33
N GLN A 40 27.80 -28.61 1.08
CA GLN A 40 28.58 -29.26 0.02
C GLN A 40 30.07 -29.31 0.35
N ILE A 41 30.64 -28.21 0.86
CA ILE A 41 32.05 -28.17 1.32
C ILE A 41 32.28 -29.13 2.49
N LYS A 42 31.29 -29.35 3.37
CA LYS A 42 31.37 -30.30 4.48
C LYS A 42 31.48 -31.75 3.99
N ASP A 43 30.68 -32.13 3.00
CA ASP A 43 30.74 -33.47 2.38
C ASP A 43 32.09 -33.73 1.67
N GLU A 44 32.74 -32.68 1.17
CA GLU A 44 34.07 -32.75 0.57
C GLU A 44 35.20 -32.77 1.62
N ARG A 45 35.09 -31.99 2.70
CA ARG A 45 36.10 -31.88 3.77
C ARG A 45 36.05 -33.02 4.78
N GLU A 46 34.92 -33.68 5.01
CA GLU A 46 34.86 -34.90 5.83
C GLU A 46 35.70 -36.05 5.22
N LYS A 47 35.97 -36.01 3.91
CA LYS A 47 36.94 -36.90 3.25
C LYS A 47 38.41 -36.50 3.53
N ALA A 48 38.66 -35.28 3.99
CA ALA A 48 39.96 -34.71 4.28
C ALA A 48 40.05 -34.30 5.77
N LYS A 49 40.09 -35.28 6.68
CA LYS A 49 40.26 -35.18 8.15
C LYS A 49 40.92 -33.88 8.65
N THR A 50 40.13 -32.82 8.83
CA THR A 50 40.59 -31.56 9.41
C THR A 50 39.62 -31.10 10.51
N ASN A 51 40.18 -30.98 11.71
CA ASN A 51 39.51 -30.50 12.91
C ASN A 51 39.44 -28.97 12.86
N ASP A 52 38.30 -28.41 12.48
CA ASP A 52 37.98 -27.02 12.84
C ASP A 52 36.50 -26.87 13.23
N GLU A 53 36.14 -27.49 14.35
CA GLU A 53 34.79 -27.42 14.91
C GLU A 53 34.43 -26.00 15.40
N ARG A 54 35.43 -25.18 15.75
CA ARG A 54 35.23 -23.80 16.22
C ARG A 54 34.88 -22.85 15.08
N GLU A 55 35.57 -22.92 13.95
CA GLU A 55 35.24 -22.10 12.77
C GLU A 55 33.84 -22.47 12.23
N LYS A 56 33.48 -23.76 12.27
CA LYS A 56 32.14 -24.26 11.93
C LYS A 56 31.04 -23.70 12.85
N ALA A 57 31.22 -23.75 14.17
CA ALA A 57 30.27 -23.23 15.14
C ALA A 57 30.04 -21.72 14.96
N LYS A 58 31.12 -20.95 14.82
CA LYS A 58 31.06 -19.50 14.58
C LYS A 58 30.27 -19.15 13.31
N THR A 59 30.49 -19.91 12.26
CA THR A 59 29.80 -19.72 10.98
C THR A 59 28.30 -20.04 11.04
N LYS A 60 27.94 -21.09 11.77
CA LYS A 60 26.54 -21.47 12.01
C LYS A 60 25.82 -20.38 12.82
N ASP A 61 26.47 -19.85 13.86
CA ASP A 61 25.93 -18.76 14.68
C ASP A 61 25.72 -17.46 13.88
N GLU A 62 26.62 -17.16 12.93
CA GLU A 62 26.49 -16.03 12.01
C GLU A 62 25.25 -16.16 11.10
N LEU A 63 25.05 -17.33 10.47
CA LEU A 63 23.87 -17.60 9.63
C LEU A 63 22.58 -17.60 10.45
N LEU A 64 22.59 -18.18 11.65
CA LEU A 64 21.44 -18.19 12.55
C LEU A 64 21.04 -16.76 12.97
N THR A 65 22.02 -15.91 13.28
CA THR A 65 21.79 -14.50 13.59
C THR A 65 21.12 -13.77 12.43
N ARG A 66 21.56 -14.03 11.19
CA ARG A 66 20.94 -13.45 9.99
C ARG A 66 19.50 -13.94 9.80
N ILE A 67 19.21 -15.22 10.03
CA ILE A 67 17.82 -15.75 10.00
C ILE A 67 16.96 -15.04 11.04
N TYR A 68 17.41 -14.95 12.29
CA TYR A 68 16.65 -14.27 13.33
C TYR A 68 16.40 -12.80 13.03
N HIS A 69 17.35 -12.14 12.37
CA HIS A 69 17.13 -10.79 11.86
C HIS A 69 15.98 -10.74 10.83
N GLN A 70 15.95 -11.66 9.86
CA GLN A 70 14.88 -11.72 8.87
C GLN A 70 13.53 -12.12 9.46
N VAL A 71 13.50 -13.09 10.37
CA VAL A 71 12.30 -13.50 11.12
C VAL A 71 11.73 -12.32 11.91
N LYS A 72 12.59 -11.55 12.59
CA LYS A 72 12.17 -10.32 13.29
C LYS A 72 11.53 -9.32 12.33
N ARG A 73 12.09 -9.14 11.12
CA ARG A 73 11.51 -8.24 10.12
C ARG A 73 10.14 -8.72 9.62
N ILE A 74 9.96 -10.02 9.41
CA ILE A 74 8.64 -10.61 9.08
C ILE A 74 7.64 -10.35 10.22
N LEU A 75 8.06 -10.53 11.49
CA LEU A 75 7.21 -10.27 12.66
C LEU A 75 6.83 -8.79 12.80
N ILE A 76 7.72 -7.87 12.44
CA ILE A 76 7.42 -6.42 12.41
C ILE A 76 6.37 -6.15 11.35
N VAL A 77 6.55 -6.63 10.12
CA VAL A 77 5.56 -6.47 9.03
C VAL A 77 4.21 -7.08 9.45
N GLY A 78 4.22 -8.31 9.96
CA GLY A 78 3.00 -8.95 10.47
C GLY A 78 2.38 -8.20 11.64
N THR A 79 3.18 -7.47 12.42
CA THR A 79 2.69 -6.65 13.53
C THR A 79 2.01 -5.38 13.06
N ASP A 80 2.63 -4.66 12.13
CA ASP A 80 2.18 -3.37 11.61
C ASP A 80 0.89 -3.51 10.79
N TYR A 81 0.76 -4.62 10.06
CA TYR A 81 -0.40 -4.92 9.22
C TYR A 81 -1.35 -5.94 9.83
N GLY A 82 -1.08 -6.45 11.04
CA GLY A 82 -1.94 -7.40 11.73
C GLY A 82 -2.14 -8.71 10.96
N PHE A 83 -1.07 -9.28 10.42
CA PHE A 83 -1.10 -10.60 9.79
C PHE A 83 -1.16 -11.72 10.83
N ASP A 84 -1.79 -12.83 10.45
CA ASP A 84 -1.99 -14.01 11.29
C ASP A 84 -1.91 -15.30 10.46
N LYS A 85 -1.85 -16.47 11.12
CA LYS A 85 -1.70 -17.79 10.47
C LYS A 85 -0.32 -17.96 9.83
N ASN A 86 -0.21 -17.95 8.50
CA ASN A 86 1.06 -18.16 7.80
C ASN A 86 1.71 -16.82 7.44
N LEU A 87 2.62 -16.34 8.29
CA LEU A 87 3.28 -15.05 8.09
C LEU A 87 4.19 -15.01 6.85
N TRP A 88 4.74 -16.16 6.44
CA TRP A 88 5.55 -16.24 5.22
C TRP A 88 4.69 -16.00 3.98
N HIS A 89 3.55 -16.70 3.88
CA HIS A 89 2.60 -16.49 2.78
C HIS A 89 2.06 -15.07 2.78
N ASN A 90 1.68 -14.54 3.94
CA ASN A 90 1.19 -13.16 4.06
C ASN A 90 2.25 -12.14 3.62
N TYR A 91 3.52 -12.36 3.94
CA TYR A 91 4.62 -11.51 3.50
C TYR A 91 4.80 -11.54 1.98
N LEU A 92 4.80 -12.72 1.36
CA LEU A 92 4.90 -12.83 -0.10
C LEU A 92 3.69 -12.21 -0.81
N THR A 93 2.49 -12.43 -0.29
CA THR A 93 1.26 -11.77 -0.76
C THR A 93 1.38 -10.26 -0.65
N PHE A 94 1.90 -9.76 0.48
CA PHE A 94 2.12 -8.34 0.69
C PHE A 94 3.09 -7.76 -0.34
N LEU A 95 4.22 -8.43 -0.61
CA LEU A 95 5.15 -8.02 -1.67
C LEU A 95 4.45 -7.85 -3.02
N LEU A 96 3.69 -8.87 -3.45
CA LEU A 96 2.93 -8.82 -4.71
C LEU A 96 1.93 -7.66 -4.73
N MET A 97 1.27 -7.39 -3.61
CA MET A 97 0.26 -6.32 -3.51
C MET A 97 0.87 -4.91 -3.48
N THR A 98 2.09 -4.77 -2.96
CA THR A 98 2.75 -3.47 -2.82
C THR A 98 3.69 -3.11 -3.96
N ASP A 99 4.10 -4.07 -4.78
CA ASP A 99 5.04 -3.85 -5.87
C ASP A 99 4.37 -3.15 -7.06
N GLU A 100 4.66 -1.86 -7.22
CA GLU A 100 4.15 -1.04 -8.33
C GLU A 100 5.06 -1.14 -9.56
N ASN A 101 4.84 -2.16 -10.38
CA ASN A 101 5.50 -2.35 -11.66
C ASN A 101 4.56 -2.07 -12.86
N PRO A 102 5.07 -1.91 -14.09
CA PRO A 102 4.25 -1.63 -15.27
C PRO A 102 3.12 -2.65 -15.51
N PHE A 103 3.34 -3.93 -15.20
CA PHE A 103 2.31 -4.97 -15.34
C PHE A 103 1.18 -4.78 -14.33
N SER A 104 1.51 -4.57 -13.05
CA SER A 104 0.52 -4.36 -11.98
C SER A 104 -0.33 -3.10 -12.20
N ILE A 105 0.29 -1.99 -12.63
CA ILE A 105 -0.40 -0.72 -12.93
C ILE A 105 -1.31 -0.88 -14.16
N THR A 106 -0.89 -1.61 -15.18
CA THR A 106 -1.75 -1.92 -16.33
C THR A 106 -2.93 -2.79 -15.91
N CYS A 107 -2.70 -3.83 -15.10
CA CYS A 107 -3.78 -4.67 -14.57
C CYS A 107 -4.78 -3.87 -13.73
N GLU A 108 -4.32 -2.89 -12.95
CA GLU A 108 -5.19 -1.95 -12.24
C GLU A 108 -6.13 -1.20 -13.20
N LYS A 109 -5.65 -0.83 -14.40
CA LYS A 109 -6.39 0.01 -15.38
C LYS A 109 -7.40 -0.74 -16.20
N ILE A 110 -6.97 -1.86 -16.77
CA ILE A 110 -7.71 -2.53 -17.83
C ILE A 110 -8.00 -3.99 -17.49
N GLY A 111 -7.56 -4.47 -16.31
CA GLY A 111 -7.58 -5.88 -15.95
C GLY A 111 -6.53 -6.70 -16.71
N ALA A 112 -6.64 -8.03 -16.60
CA ALA A 112 -5.83 -8.94 -17.39
C ALA A 112 -6.28 -8.90 -18.87
N ASN A 113 -5.53 -8.17 -19.70
CA ASN A 113 -5.69 -8.18 -21.15
C ASN A 113 -4.68 -9.11 -21.82
N ASP A 114 -5.00 -9.57 -23.03
CA ASP A 114 -4.11 -10.45 -23.77
C ASP A 114 -2.85 -9.69 -24.23
N GLY A 115 -1.68 -10.23 -23.90
CA GLY A 115 -0.40 -9.56 -24.12
C GLY A 115 0.78 -10.43 -23.72
N SER A 116 1.90 -10.28 -24.45
CA SER A 116 3.12 -11.06 -24.21
C SER A 116 3.70 -10.87 -22.80
N VAL A 117 3.44 -9.72 -22.16
CA VAL A 117 3.83 -9.45 -20.76
C VAL A 117 3.24 -10.47 -19.78
N ASN A 118 2.09 -11.06 -20.09
CA ASN A 118 1.46 -12.08 -19.25
C ASN A 118 2.32 -13.34 -19.16
N LEU A 119 3.14 -13.65 -20.17
CA LEU A 119 4.06 -14.79 -20.12
C LEU A 119 5.14 -14.57 -19.06
N PHE A 120 5.70 -13.35 -18.98
CA PHE A 120 6.67 -12.98 -17.96
C PHE A 120 6.02 -12.97 -16.56
N ALA A 121 4.81 -12.41 -16.43
CA ALA A 121 4.08 -12.42 -15.17
C ALA A 121 3.77 -13.84 -14.68
N LYS A 122 3.33 -14.74 -15.57
CA LYS A 122 3.07 -16.14 -15.23
C LYS A 122 4.34 -16.88 -14.80
N ASN A 123 5.49 -16.59 -15.42
CA ASN A 123 6.76 -17.16 -14.99
C ASN A 123 7.14 -16.69 -13.58
N ASP A 124 6.96 -15.40 -13.27
CA ASP A 124 7.19 -14.87 -11.93
C ASP A 124 6.21 -15.48 -10.92
N PHE A 125 4.92 -15.61 -11.28
CA PHE A 125 3.93 -16.24 -10.40
C PHE A 125 4.18 -17.72 -10.17
N LYS A 126 4.77 -18.43 -11.14
CA LYS A 126 5.29 -19.78 -10.91
C LYS A 126 6.44 -19.80 -9.90
N ALA A 127 7.33 -18.81 -9.95
CA ALA A 127 8.38 -18.65 -8.94
C ALA A 127 7.78 -18.32 -7.56
N PHE A 128 6.82 -17.40 -7.48
CA PHE A 128 6.10 -17.12 -6.23
C PHE A 128 5.36 -18.35 -5.70
N LYS A 129 4.69 -19.14 -6.55
CA LYS A 129 4.06 -20.40 -6.09
C LYS A 129 5.09 -21.35 -5.49
N ALA A 130 6.28 -21.47 -6.10
CA ALA A 130 7.37 -22.25 -5.54
C ALA A 130 7.91 -21.67 -4.21
N LEU A 131 7.85 -20.34 -4.01
CA LEU A 131 8.17 -19.70 -2.73
C LEU A 131 7.10 -19.97 -1.67
N PHE A 132 5.80 -19.99 -2.04
CA PHE A 132 4.71 -20.36 -1.14
C PHE A 132 4.86 -21.80 -0.67
N ASP A 133 5.22 -22.71 -1.59
CA ASP A 133 5.40 -24.13 -1.29
C ASP A 133 6.81 -24.47 -0.77
N TYR A 134 7.61 -23.45 -0.46
CA TYR A 134 9.01 -23.66 -0.07
C TYR A 134 9.12 -24.33 1.30
N ASP A 135 9.81 -25.48 1.33
CA ASP A 135 10.06 -26.22 2.56
C ASP A 135 11.31 -25.69 3.27
N PHE A 136 11.11 -25.14 4.47
CA PHE A 136 12.18 -24.65 5.34
C PHE A 136 12.76 -25.73 6.28
N THR A 137 12.21 -26.94 6.31
CA THR A 137 12.62 -28.00 7.26
C THR A 137 14.12 -28.28 7.19
N TRP A 138 14.69 -28.33 5.98
CA TRP A 138 16.12 -28.61 5.78
C TRP A 138 17.04 -27.57 6.44
N ILE A 139 16.68 -26.28 6.39
CA ILE A 139 17.50 -25.21 6.97
C ILE A 139 17.28 -25.10 8.48
N GLU A 140 16.07 -25.41 8.92
CA GLU A 140 15.72 -25.55 10.34
C GLU A 140 16.53 -26.66 11.01
N GLU A 141 16.62 -27.83 10.38
CA GLU A 141 17.43 -28.96 10.85
C GLU A 141 18.93 -28.63 10.86
N GLU A 142 19.46 -28.07 9.76
CA GLU A 142 20.90 -27.76 9.67
C GLU A 142 21.32 -26.71 10.71
N LEU A 143 20.51 -25.66 10.90
CA LEU A 143 20.83 -24.57 11.81
C LEU A 143 20.31 -24.78 13.24
N GLY A 144 19.50 -25.82 13.49
CA GLY A 144 18.97 -26.14 14.81
C GLY A 144 17.96 -25.10 15.31
N THR A 145 17.04 -24.67 14.44
CA THR A 145 16.00 -23.69 14.75
C THR A 145 14.63 -24.18 14.30
N ASN A 146 13.55 -23.52 14.71
CA ASN A 146 12.17 -23.83 14.31
C ASN A 146 11.36 -22.56 13.96
N CYS A 147 12.06 -21.48 13.62
CA CYS A 147 11.42 -20.18 13.40
C CYS A 147 10.42 -20.17 12.23
N PHE A 148 10.71 -20.83 11.11
CA PHE A 148 9.81 -20.86 9.96
C PHE A 148 8.59 -21.73 10.25
N SER A 149 8.76 -22.86 10.93
CA SER A 149 7.66 -23.68 11.45
C SER A 149 6.71 -22.88 12.35
N ILE A 150 7.26 -21.98 13.19
CA ILE A 150 6.48 -21.04 14.01
C ILE A 150 5.81 -19.96 13.14
N LEU A 151 6.51 -19.39 12.16
CA LEU A 151 5.94 -18.37 11.26
C LEU A 151 4.78 -18.89 10.41
N SER A 152 4.82 -20.16 9.99
CA SER A 152 3.75 -20.81 9.23
C SER A 152 2.50 -21.09 10.06
N ASN A 153 2.65 -21.22 11.38
CA ASN A 153 1.56 -21.50 12.34
C ASN A 153 1.44 -20.37 13.38
N TYR A 154 1.64 -19.13 12.94
CA TYR A 154 1.64 -17.98 13.81
C TYR A 154 0.23 -17.71 14.34
N LYS A 155 0.17 -17.34 15.61
CA LYS A 155 -1.04 -16.84 16.25
C LYS A 155 -0.77 -15.46 16.79
N SER A 156 -1.42 -14.47 16.21
CA SER A 156 -1.32 -13.08 16.66
C SER A 156 -1.85 -12.94 18.09
N ILE A 157 -1.20 -12.10 18.89
CA ILE A 157 -1.74 -11.68 20.19
C ILE A 157 -2.88 -10.70 19.90
N GLY A 158 -4.04 -10.88 20.55
CA GLY A 158 -5.21 -10.01 20.38
C GLY A 158 -4.83 -8.54 20.59
N LYS A 159 -4.85 -7.76 19.51
CA LYS A 159 -4.52 -6.34 19.53
C LYS A 159 -5.80 -5.50 19.51
N PRO A 160 -5.82 -4.34 20.20
CA PRO A 160 -6.82 -3.32 19.94
C PRO A 160 -6.80 -2.95 18.44
N GLU A 161 -7.96 -2.78 17.81
CA GLU A 161 -8.09 -2.44 16.38
C GLU A 161 -7.31 -1.18 15.98
N LEU A 162 -7.00 -0.30 16.94
CA LEU A 162 -6.24 0.93 16.76
C LEU A 162 -4.74 0.73 16.46
N MET A 163 -4.20 -0.50 16.55
CA MET A 163 -2.76 -0.75 16.43
C MET A 163 -2.30 -1.27 15.05
N TYR A 164 -3.21 -1.56 14.12
CA TYR A 164 -2.85 -2.11 12.81
C TYR A 164 -3.85 -1.71 11.72
N ASN A 165 -3.41 -1.77 10.46
CA ASN A 165 -4.27 -1.43 9.33
C ASN A 165 -5.21 -2.59 8.96
N LYS A 166 -6.39 -2.64 9.60
CA LYS A 166 -7.38 -3.71 9.44
C LYS A 166 -7.78 -3.97 7.98
N ASN A 167 -7.97 -2.90 7.19
CA ASN A 167 -8.36 -3.04 5.79
C ASN A 167 -7.24 -3.67 4.93
N VAL A 168 -5.98 -3.37 5.23
CA VAL A 168 -4.85 -4.04 4.57
C VAL A 168 -4.74 -5.49 5.03
N SER A 169 -4.86 -5.74 6.33
CA SER A 169 -4.86 -7.09 6.92
C SER A 169 -5.87 -8.00 6.21
N GLU A 170 -7.15 -7.60 6.17
CA GLU A 170 -8.22 -8.39 5.58
C GLU A 170 -7.98 -8.73 4.11
N LYS A 171 -7.48 -7.76 3.33
CA LYS A 171 -7.17 -7.96 1.91
C LYS A 171 -5.98 -8.88 1.69
N VAL A 172 -4.91 -8.71 2.47
CA VAL A 172 -3.72 -9.58 2.38
C VAL A 172 -4.10 -11.00 2.77
N LEU A 173 -4.77 -11.20 3.90
CA LEU A 173 -5.18 -12.52 4.37
C LEU A 173 -6.10 -13.22 3.35
N ALA A 174 -7.10 -12.50 2.83
CA ALA A 174 -8.02 -13.06 1.85
C ALA A 174 -7.35 -13.43 0.52
N LEU A 175 -6.36 -12.66 0.06
CA LEU A 175 -5.58 -13.02 -1.13
C LEU A 175 -4.61 -14.16 -0.82
N SER A 176 -3.94 -14.13 0.33
CA SER A 176 -2.95 -15.14 0.73
C SER A 176 -3.57 -16.54 0.77
N GLU A 177 -4.75 -16.67 1.38
CA GLU A 177 -5.49 -17.94 1.42
C GLU A 177 -5.87 -18.45 0.02
N LYS A 178 -6.22 -17.55 -0.91
CA LYS A 178 -6.52 -17.93 -2.31
C LYS A 178 -5.26 -18.39 -3.05
N LEU A 179 -4.13 -17.72 -2.81
CA LEU A 179 -2.86 -18.04 -3.45
C LEU A 179 -2.27 -19.36 -2.93
N GLU A 180 -2.43 -19.64 -1.64
CA GLU A 180 -2.06 -20.91 -1.02
C GLU A 180 -2.84 -22.08 -1.63
N GLN A 181 -4.14 -21.89 -1.90
CA GLN A 181 -5.02 -22.91 -2.49
C GLN A 181 -4.91 -23.05 -4.01
N ALA A 182 -4.18 -22.14 -4.67
CA ALA A 182 -4.05 -22.16 -6.13
C ALA A 182 -3.30 -23.43 -6.59
N LYS A 183 -3.86 -24.13 -7.58
CA LYS A 183 -3.29 -25.40 -8.05
C LYS A 183 -2.09 -25.22 -8.98
N ASP A 184 -2.11 -24.14 -9.76
CA ASP A 184 -1.13 -23.86 -10.80
C ASP A 184 -0.87 -22.35 -10.95
N GLU A 185 0.08 -22.00 -11.81
CA GLU A 185 0.43 -20.62 -12.11
C GLU A 185 -0.71 -19.81 -12.75
N ASN A 186 -1.70 -20.46 -13.38
CA ASN A 186 -2.83 -19.77 -14.02
C ASN A 186 -3.88 -19.37 -12.98
N GLU A 187 -4.23 -20.27 -12.05
CA GLU A 187 -5.10 -19.93 -10.91
C GLU A 187 -4.45 -18.84 -10.03
N PHE A 188 -3.13 -18.91 -9.82
CA PHE A 188 -2.37 -17.87 -9.12
C PHE A 188 -2.43 -16.53 -9.88
N PHE A 189 -2.12 -16.54 -11.18
CA PHE A 189 -2.20 -15.35 -12.06
C PHE A 189 -3.59 -14.72 -12.02
N ASN A 190 -4.65 -15.50 -12.13
CA ASN A 190 -6.02 -15.01 -12.10
C ASN A 190 -6.37 -14.39 -10.75
N SER A 191 -5.92 -14.99 -9.65
CA SER A 191 -6.17 -14.47 -8.30
C SER A 191 -5.50 -13.10 -8.09
N VAL A 192 -4.23 -12.98 -8.48
CA VAL A 192 -3.47 -11.72 -8.36
C VAL A 192 -4.02 -10.63 -9.31
N THR A 193 -4.31 -10.96 -10.57
CA THR A 193 -4.81 -9.97 -11.53
C THR A 193 -6.23 -9.50 -11.22
N ASN A 194 -7.12 -10.38 -10.75
CA ASN A 194 -8.43 -9.97 -10.23
C ASN A 194 -8.27 -9.06 -9.02
N PHE A 195 -7.32 -9.34 -8.12
CA PHE A 195 -7.03 -8.46 -7.00
C PHE A 195 -6.60 -7.06 -7.49
N TYR A 196 -5.67 -6.97 -8.44
CA TYR A 196 -5.27 -5.68 -9.02
C TYR A 196 -6.42 -4.96 -9.71
N ARG A 197 -7.35 -5.66 -10.35
CA ARG A 197 -8.52 -5.00 -10.94
C ARG A 197 -9.47 -4.45 -9.86
N ASP A 198 -9.75 -5.25 -8.84
CA ASP A 198 -10.82 -4.97 -7.89
C ASP A 198 -10.37 -3.98 -6.79
N TYR A 199 -9.10 -4.07 -6.39
CA TYR A 199 -8.54 -3.26 -5.29
C TYR A 199 -7.38 -2.39 -5.72
N GLY A 200 -6.72 -2.72 -6.83
CA GLY A 200 -5.52 -2.06 -7.35
C GLY A 200 -4.24 -2.35 -6.57
N VAL A 201 -3.17 -1.66 -6.95
CA VAL A 201 -1.80 -1.96 -6.49
C VAL A 201 -1.23 -0.87 -5.59
N GLY A 202 -0.29 -1.24 -4.72
CA GLY A 202 0.51 -0.31 -3.93
C GLY A 202 -0.29 0.38 -2.84
N MET A 203 0.25 1.49 -2.35
CA MET A 203 -0.33 2.20 -1.21
C MET A 203 -1.77 2.65 -1.45
N PHE A 204 -2.14 3.00 -2.70
CA PHE A 204 -3.49 3.41 -3.06
C PHE A 204 -4.50 2.28 -3.07
N GLY A 205 -4.10 1.05 -3.40
CA GLY A 205 -5.04 -0.08 -3.34
C GLY A 205 -5.35 -0.52 -1.91
N LEU A 206 -4.37 -0.30 -1.03
CA LEU A 206 -4.36 -0.76 0.34
C LEU A 206 -4.98 0.25 1.32
N ASN A 207 -4.94 1.55 1.02
CA ASN A 207 -5.33 2.60 1.97
C ASN A 207 -6.39 3.53 1.40
N LYS A 208 -7.27 4.03 2.26
CA LYS A 208 -8.37 4.94 1.87
C LYS A 208 -8.00 6.42 1.94
N ALA A 209 -7.08 6.78 2.84
CA ALA A 209 -6.73 8.16 3.12
C ALA A 209 -5.22 8.33 3.29
N PHE A 210 -4.73 9.51 2.90
CA PHE A 210 -3.32 9.87 2.89
C PHE A 210 -3.14 11.29 3.42
N ARG A 211 -2.00 11.53 4.06
CA ARG A 211 -1.45 12.87 4.31
C ARG A 211 -0.19 13.05 3.48
N ILE A 212 0.21 14.29 3.26
CA ILE A 212 1.46 14.59 2.56
C ILE A 212 2.54 15.07 3.52
N GLN A 213 3.77 14.69 3.22
CA GLN A 213 4.97 15.28 3.81
C GLN A 213 5.82 15.87 2.68
N SER A 214 6.08 17.16 2.77
CA SER A 214 6.98 17.86 1.85
C SER A 214 8.41 17.67 2.34
N SER A 215 9.30 17.21 1.45
CA SER A 215 10.74 17.11 1.70
C SER A 215 11.47 17.95 0.65
N ASP A 216 12.44 18.74 1.10
CA ASP A 216 13.25 19.58 0.21
C ASP A 216 14.12 18.73 -0.75
N ASP A 217 14.50 17.51 -0.35
CA ASP A 217 15.37 16.60 -1.12
C ASP A 217 14.61 15.52 -1.92
N HIS A 218 13.40 15.14 -1.49
CA HIS A 218 12.66 14.01 -2.06
C HIS A 218 11.30 14.39 -2.66
N GLY A 219 10.98 15.67 -2.72
CA GLY A 219 9.68 16.15 -3.19
C GLY A 219 8.55 15.81 -2.23
N VAL A 220 7.36 15.53 -2.76
CA VAL A 220 6.15 15.29 -1.95
C VAL A 220 5.94 13.79 -1.77
N VAL A 221 5.90 13.33 -0.52
CA VAL A 221 5.67 11.93 -0.17
C VAL A 221 4.26 11.77 0.43
N LEU A 222 3.51 10.78 -0.06
CA LEU A 222 2.20 10.41 0.46
C LEU A 222 2.34 9.35 1.55
N HIS A 223 1.79 9.63 2.72
CA HIS A 223 1.76 8.70 3.85
C HIS A 223 0.33 8.23 4.12
N PRO A 224 0.09 6.90 4.14
CA PRO A 224 -1.20 6.35 4.54
C PRO A 224 -1.63 6.80 5.94
N ILE A 225 -2.94 7.02 6.10
CA ILE A 225 -3.58 7.23 7.40
C ILE A 225 -4.23 5.90 7.81
N ASN A 226 -3.58 5.20 8.76
CA ASN A 226 -3.98 3.84 9.16
C ASN A 226 -5.29 3.80 9.97
N ASN A 227 -5.62 4.87 10.69
CA ASN A 227 -6.78 4.94 11.59
C ASN A 227 -7.67 6.13 11.24
N MET A 228 -8.52 5.96 10.25
CA MET A 228 -9.57 6.93 9.94
C MET A 228 -10.88 6.52 10.61
N ASP A 229 -11.58 7.47 11.22
CA ASP A 229 -12.88 7.29 11.85
C ASP A 229 -13.81 6.44 10.95
N GLN A 230 -14.46 5.41 11.51
CA GLN A 230 -15.38 4.52 10.79
C GLN A 230 -16.78 5.11 10.61
N VAL A 231 -16.93 6.41 10.86
CA VAL A 231 -18.21 7.12 10.77
C VAL A 231 -18.84 6.97 9.39
N MET A 232 -20.14 6.69 9.37
CA MET A 232 -20.98 6.65 8.17
C MET A 232 -21.89 7.88 8.14
N LEU A 233 -22.42 8.22 6.97
CA LEU A 233 -23.31 9.39 6.85
C LEU A 233 -24.62 9.20 7.62
N ASP A 234 -25.04 7.96 7.82
CA ASP A 234 -26.24 7.60 8.57
C ASP A 234 -26.07 7.85 10.08
N ASP A 235 -24.83 7.92 10.58
CA ASP A 235 -24.53 8.26 11.98
C ASP A 235 -24.69 9.77 12.25
N LEU A 236 -24.73 10.60 11.19
CA LEU A 236 -24.87 12.04 11.29
C LEU A 236 -26.35 12.44 11.27
N ILE A 237 -26.82 12.99 12.39
CA ILE A 237 -28.21 13.42 12.54
C ILE A 237 -28.45 14.76 11.82
N GLY A 238 -29.46 14.82 10.94
CA GLY A 238 -29.88 16.04 10.26
C GLY A 238 -29.13 16.34 8.95
N TYR A 239 -29.33 17.54 8.39
CA TYR A 239 -28.73 18.00 7.12
C TYR A 239 -28.99 17.08 5.91
N GLU A 240 -30.14 16.40 5.86
CA GLU A 240 -30.47 15.40 4.84
C GLU A 240 -30.32 15.91 3.40
N ILE A 241 -30.68 17.17 3.14
CA ILE A 241 -30.54 17.77 1.81
C ILE A 241 -29.06 17.91 1.43
N GLN A 242 -28.21 18.37 2.36
CA GLN A 242 -26.79 18.54 2.15
C GLN A 242 -26.08 17.18 2.00
N LYS A 243 -26.41 16.21 2.87
CA LYS A 243 -25.92 14.83 2.78
C LYS A 243 -26.28 14.21 1.44
N LYS A 244 -27.54 14.33 1.01
CA LYS A 244 -27.99 13.83 -0.29
C LYS A 244 -27.23 14.45 -1.46
N LYS A 245 -27.06 15.77 -1.48
CA LYS A 245 -26.28 16.46 -2.53
C LYS A 245 -24.83 15.99 -2.57
N LEU A 246 -24.22 15.81 -1.40
CA LEU A 246 -22.85 15.32 -1.27
C LEU A 246 -22.73 13.89 -1.82
N VAL A 247 -23.62 12.98 -1.39
CA VAL A 247 -23.70 11.59 -1.87
C VAL A 247 -23.92 11.53 -3.38
N ASP A 248 -24.90 12.26 -3.91
CA ASP A 248 -25.23 12.23 -5.34
C ASP A 248 -24.05 12.75 -6.19
N ASN A 249 -23.33 13.78 -5.72
CA ASN A 249 -22.14 14.32 -6.37
C ASN A 249 -20.95 13.34 -6.31
N THR A 250 -20.66 12.75 -5.16
CA THR A 250 -19.57 11.78 -5.02
C THR A 250 -19.87 10.49 -5.76
N LYS A 251 -21.13 10.03 -5.77
CA LYS A 251 -21.58 8.90 -6.58
C LYS A 251 -21.33 9.14 -8.05
N ALA A 252 -21.71 10.31 -8.57
CA ALA A 252 -21.41 10.69 -9.94
C ALA A 252 -19.90 10.63 -10.22
N PHE A 253 -19.08 11.14 -9.32
CA PHE A 253 -17.62 11.12 -9.46
C PHE A 253 -17.02 9.71 -9.55
N VAL A 254 -17.40 8.81 -8.65
CA VAL A 254 -16.89 7.42 -8.66
C VAL A 254 -17.37 6.63 -9.87
N GLU A 255 -18.54 6.96 -10.41
CA GLU A 255 -19.08 6.39 -11.64
C GLU A 255 -18.49 7.02 -12.91
N GLY A 256 -17.52 7.94 -12.79
CA GLY A 256 -16.91 8.63 -13.93
C GLY A 256 -17.80 9.67 -14.61
N ARG A 257 -18.92 10.05 -13.97
CA ARG A 257 -19.79 11.14 -14.43
C ARG A 257 -19.27 12.49 -13.95
N LYS A 258 -19.73 13.58 -14.58
CA LYS A 258 -19.39 14.94 -14.16
C LYS A 258 -19.81 15.18 -12.71
N ALA A 259 -18.89 15.71 -11.92
CA ALA A 259 -19.07 16.06 -10.53
C ALA A 259 -18.34 17.36 -10.19
N ASN A 260 -18.78 18.03 -9.14
CA ASN A 260 -18.29 19.33 -8.73
C ASN A 260 -17.29 19.22 -7.58
N ASN A 261 -16.37 20.19 -7.51
CA ASN A 261 -15.68 20.50 -6.27
C ASN A 261 -16.71 20.91 -5.20
N VAL A 262 -16.42 20.64 -3.92
CA VAL A 262 -17.36 20.85 -2.82
C VAL A 262 -16.76 21.79 -1.79
N LEU A 263 -17.55 22.76 -1.33
CA LEU A 263 -17.25 23.55 -0.14
C LEU A 263 -18.41 23.39 0.86
N LEU A 264 -18.11 22.86 2.05
CA LEU A 264 -19.04 22.82 3.17
C LEU A 264 -18.70 23.95 4.15
N TYR A 265 -19.62 24.90 4.35
CA TYR A 265 -19.41 26.01 5.27
C TYR A 265 -20.49 26.05 6.37
N GLY A 266 -20.15 26.66 7.50
CA GLY A 266 -21.05 26.82 8.65
C GLY A 266 -20.27 26.77 9.97
N ASP A 267 -20.95 26.86 11.10
CA ASP A 267 -20.30 26.92 12.42
C ASP A 267 -19.50 25.65 12.73
N SER A 268 -18.49 25.78 13.61
CA SER A 268 -17.70 24.65 14.08
C SER A 268 -18.57 23.63 14.81
N GLY A 269 -18.20 22.35 14.77
CA GLY A 269 -18.97 21.28 15.42
C GLY A 269 -20.24 20.83 14.70
N THR A 270 -20.59 21.40 13.54
CA THR A 270 -21.78 21.01 12.75
C THR A 270 -21.61 19.73 11.89
N GLY A 271 -20.50 19.01 12.05
CA GLY A 271 -20.25 17.74 11.35
C GLY A 271 -19.75 17.86 9.90
N LYS A 272 -19.27 19.03 9.47
CA LYS A 272 -18.75 19.25 8.09
C LYS A 272 -17.61 18.30 7.73
N SER A 273 -16.55 18.27 8.54
CA SER A 273 -15.37 17.42 8.31
C SER A 273 -15.73 15.93 8.45
N THR A 274 -16.58 15.60 9.43
CA THR A 274 -17.11 14.25 9.63
C THR A 274 -17.90 13.74 8.42
N SER A 275 -18.69 14.61 7.78
CA SER A 275 -19.46 14.26 6.56
C SER A 275 -18.54 13.87 5.40
N ILE A 276 -17.41 14.57 5.24
CA ILE A 276 -16.43 14.25 4.19
C ILE A 276 -15.74 12.92 4.48
N LYS A 277 -15.33 12.70 5.74
CA LYS A 277 -14.75 11.41 6.16
C LYS A 277 -15.72 10.25 5.94
N ALA A 278 -16.99 10.44 6.26
CA ALA A 278 -18.04 9.45 6.07
C ALA A 278 -18.27 9.09 4.59
N ILE A 279 -18.26 10.09 3.71
CA ILE A 279 -18.32 9.88 2.26
C ILE A 279 -17.16 9.00 1.77
N VAL A 280 -15.95 9.26 2.26
CA VAL A 280 -14.78 8.46 1.87
C VAL A 280 -14.95 7.01 2.30
N ASN A 281 -15.47 6.75 3.50
CA ASN A 281 -15.79 5.39 3.95
C ASN A 281 -16.85 4.72 3.07
N GLN A 282 -17.94 5.42 2.77
CA GLN A 282 -19.05 4.89 1.97
C GLN A 282 -18.63 4.50 0.55
N PHE A 283 -17.78 5.33 -0.08
CA PHE A 283 -17.38 5.16 -1.47
C PHE A 283 -15.98 4.55 -1.65
N TYR A 284 -15.29 4.18 -0.56
CA TYR A 284 -14.00 3.49 -0.61
C TYR A 284 -14.02 2.20 -1.46
N PRO A 285 -15.05 1.33 -1.37
CA PRO A 285 -15.16 0.14 -2.21
C PRO A 285 -15.27 0.45 -3.70
N GLN A 286 -15.71 1.66 -4.09
CA GLN A 286 -15.78 2.11 -5.49
C GLN A 286 -14.52 2.87 -5.93
N GLY A 287 -13.41 2.70 -5.21
CA GLY A 287 -12.12 3.29 -5.59
C GLY A 287 -11.92 4.74 -5.16
N LEU A 288 -12.77 5.29 -4.27
CA LEU A 288 -12.57 6.64 -3.73
C LEU A 288 -11.42 6.66 -2.71
N ARG A 289 -10.56 7.67 -2.82
CA ARG A 289 -9.42 7.94 -1.95
C ARG A 289 -9.40 9.39 -1.52
N MET A 290 -8.88 9.66 -0.33
CA MET A 290 -8.75 11.02 0.18
C MET A 290 -7.28 11.38 0.40
N ILE A 291 -6.87 12.57 0.00
CA ILE A 291 -5.56 13.14 0.32
C ILE A 291 -5.81 14.41 1.12
N GLU A 292 -5.52 14.37 2.41
CA GLU A 292 -5.62 15.53 3.30
C GLU A 292 -4.38 16.40 3.13
N ILE A 293 -4.62 17.70 2.92
CA ILE A 293 -3.57 18.70 2.80
C ILE A 293 -3.87 19.90 3.69
N TYR A 294 -2.81 20.47 4.25
CA TYR A 294 -2.89 21.71 5.01
C TYR A 294 -2.57 22.90 4.12
N LYS A 295 -2.99 24.08 4.56
CA LYS A 295 -2.86 25.34 3.82
C LYS A 295 -1.44 25.65 3.33
N HIS A 296 -0.44 25.48 4.19
CA HIS A 296 0.97 25.72 3.84
C HIS A 296 1.51 24.76 2.76
N GLN A 297 0.77 23.68 2.47
CA GLN A 297 1.12 22.66 1.49
C GLN A 297 0.40 22.87 0.15
N PHE A 298 -0.36 23.96 -0.02
CA PHE A 298 -1.06 24.21 -1.30
C PHE A 298 -0.11 24.40 -2.48
N LYS A 299 1.14 24.81 -2.23
CA LYS A 299 2.21 24.84 -3.23
C LYS A 299 2.50 23.47 -3.87
N ASP A 300 2.18 22.39 -3.14
CA ASP A 300 2.48 21.01 -3.55
C ASP A 300 1.33 20.35 -4.35
N LEU A 301 0.20 21.05 -4.53
CA LEU A 301 -0.99 20.55 -5.23
C LEU A 301 -0.67 19.99 -6.63
N SER A 302 0.10 20.73 -7.42
CA SER A 302 0.46 20.30 -8.79
C SER A 302 1.27 19.01 -8.78
N THR A 303 2.21 18.88 -7.83
CA THR A 303 3.04 17.67 -7.66
C THR A 303 2.18 16.47 -7.25
N ILE A 304 1.25 16.66 -6.31
CA ILE A 304 0.32 15.61 -5.87
C ILE A 304 -0.57 15.16 -7.02
N ILE A 305 -1.16 16.11 -7.75
CA ILE A 305 -2.00 15.83 -8.92
C ILE A 305 -1.21 15.05 -9.98
N ALA A 306 0.04 15.42 -10.23
CA ALA A 306 0.90 14.71 -11.18
C ALA A 306 1.17 13.25 -10.77
N GLN A 307 1.32 12.96 -9.47
CA GLN A 307 1.51 11.59 -8.97
C GLN A 307 0.25 10.71 -9.14
N ILE A 308 -0.95 11.30 -9.02
CA ILE A 308 -2.21 10.53 -8.96
C ILE A 308 -3.04 10.56 -10.25
N LYS A 309 -2.77 11.49 -11.19
CA LYS A 309 -3.59 11.69 -12.40
C LYS A 309 -3.73 10.45 -13.29
N ASN A 310 -2.76 9.55 -13.23
CA ASN A 310 -2.70 8.34 -14.05
C ASN A 310 -3.12 7.07 -13.31
N ARG A 311 -3.76 7.16 -12.14
CA ARG A 311 -4.28 6.00 -11.38
C ARG A 311 -5.79 5.83 -11.59
N ASN A 312 -6.32 4.62 -11.39
CA ASN A 312 -7.75 4.34 -11.61
C ASN A 312 -8.66 4.76 -10.47
N TYR A 313 -8.07 5.09 -9.33
CA TYR A 313 -8.83 5.60 -8.20
C TYR A 313 -9.35 7.00 -8.48
N LYS A 314 -10.42 7.35 -7.75
CA LYS A 314 -10.94 8.70 -7.68
C LYS A 314 -10.40 9.36 -6.42
N PHE A 315 -9.80 10.53 -6.55
CA PHE A 315 -9.17 11.23 -5.44
C PHE A 315 -9.95 12.48 -5.06
N ILE A 316 -10.26 12.60 -3.77
CA ILE A 316 -10.66 13.85 -3.15
C ILE A 316 -9.42 14.44 -2.47
N ILE A 317 -8.96 15.59 -2.97
CA ILE A 317 -8.03 16.42 -2.22
C ILE A 317 -8.85 17.19 -1.19
N TYR A 318 -8.63 16.88 0.08
CA TYR A 318 -9.38 17.39 1.21
C TYR A 318 -8.62 18.50 1.93
N MET A 319 -9.30 19.62 2.19
CA MET A 319 -8.78 20.77 2.93
C MET A 319 -9.71 21.07 4.10
N ASP A 320 -9.23 20.86 5.32
CA ASP A 320 -10.01 21.19 6.53
C ASP A 320 -9.85 22.68 6.91
N ASP A 321 -10.94 23.29 7.35
CA ASP A 321 -11.04 24.68 7.81
C ASP A 321 -10.37 25.72 6.89
N LEU A 322 -10.71 25.65 5.60
CA LEU A 322 -10.28 26.59 4.58
C LEU A 322 -10.78 28.00 4.92
N SER A 323 -9.86 28.89 5.28
CA SER A 323 -10.11 30.32 5.42
C SER A 323 -8.82 31.08 5.12
N PHE A 324 -8.93 32.28 4.56
CA PHE A 324 -7.80 33.15 4.23
C PHE A 324 -7.93 34.51 4.91
N GLU A 325 -6.83 34.99 5.48
CA GLU A 325 -6.58 36.36 5.84
C GLU A 325 -6.01 37.13 4.63
N GLU A 326 -6.10 38.45 4.65
CA GLU A 326 -5.78 39.31 3.49
C GLU A 326 -4.33 39.17 2.98
N PHE A 327 -3.39 38.81 3.86
CA PHE A 327 -1.96 38.71 3.54
C PHE A 327 -1.53 37.31 3.05
N GLU A 328 -2.43 36.33 3.08
CA GLU A 328 -2.11 34.96 2.71
C GLU A 328 -2.21 34.79 1.19
N ILE A 329 -1.11 34.32 0.59
CA ILE A 329 -0.98 34.16 -0.86
C ILE A 329 -1.36 32.75 -1.33
N GLU A 330 -1.59 31.83 -0.40
CA GLU A 330 -1.83 30.41 -0.64
C GLU A 330 -3.08 30.16 -1.50
N TYR A 331 -4.07 31.06 -1.45
CA TYR A 331 -5.29 30.94 -2.28
C TYR A 331 -4.98 30.98 -3.78
N LYS A 332 -3.86 31.60 -4.19
CA LYS A 332 -3.45 31.69 -5.60
C LYS A 332 -3.16 30.31 -6.19
N PHE A 333 -2.56 29.41 -5.41
CA PHE A 333 -2.32 28.03 -5.84
C PHE A 333 -3.64 27.27 -6.04
N LEU A 334 -4.57 27.41 -5.09
CA LEU A 334 -5.90 26.80 -5.18
C LEU A 334 -6.66 27.33 -6.41
N LYS A 335 -6.64 28.64 -6.62
CA LYS A 335 -7.27 29.30 -7.77
C LYS A 335 -6.73 28.77 -9.09
N ALA A 336 -5.40 28.69 -9.23
CA ALA A 336 -4.76 28.17 -10.45
C ALA A 336 -5.16 26.72 -10.77
N VAL A 337 -5.32 25.87 -9.74
CA VAL A 337 -5.74 24.48 -9.91
C VAL A 337 -7.23 24.36 -10.26
N ILE A 338 -8.09 25.21 -9.67
CA ILE A 338 -9.53 25.21 -9.95
C ILE A 338 -9.84 25.80 -11.33
N GLU A 339 -9.19 26.91 -11.69
CA GLU A 339 -9.40 27.60 -12.96
C GLU A 339 -8.77 26.85 -14.15
N GLY A 340 -7.88 25.88 -13.87
CA GLY A 340 -7.20 25.09 -14.88
C GLY A 340 -6.17 25.92 -15.62
N GLY A 341 -4.95 25.98 -15.07
CA GLY A 341 -3.79 26.55 -15.75
C GLY A 341 -3.42 25.81 -17.06
N VAL A 342 -2.12 25.68 -17.36
CA VAL A 342 -1.67 25.06 -18.63
C VAL A 342 -2.01 23.55 -18.71
N GLU A 343 -2.10 22.85 -17.58
CA GLU A 343 -2.56 21.45 -17.54
C GLU A 343 -4.06 21.36 -17.24
N THR A 344 -4.80 20.60 -18.04
CA THR A 344 -6.21 20.26 -17.76
C THR A 344 -6.33 19.48 -16.45
N LYS A 345 -7.23 19.93 -15.56
CA LYS A 345 -7.57 19.21 -14.34
C LYS A 345 -7.96 17.75 -14.67
N PRO A 346 -7.34 16.75 -14.04
CA PRO A 346 -7.61 15.35 -14.38
C PRO A 346 -9.00 14.92 -13.92
N GLU A 347 -9.63 14.02 -14.69
CA GLU A 347 -10.99 13.53 -14.47
C GLU A 347 -11.14 12.66 -13.21
N ASN A 348 -10.01 12.29 -12.59
CA ASN A 348 -9.98 11.48 -11.39
C ASN A 348 -9.69 12.28 -10.10
N VAL A 349 -9.75 13.62 -10.13
CA VAL A 349 -9.51 14.48 -8.96
C VAL A 349 -10.66 15.46 -8.72
N LEU A 350 -11.13 15.56 -7.47
CA LEU A 350 -11.98 16.64 -6.96
C LEU A 350 -11.36 17.31 -5.74
N ILE A 351 -11.72 18.56 -5.51
CA ILE A 351 -11.33 19.31 -4.30
C ILE A 351 -12.54 19.43 -3.40
N TYR A 352 -12.44 18.90 -2.18
CA TYR A 352 -13.45 19.07 -1.13
C TYR A 352 -12.83 19.89 0.00
N ALA A 353 -13.54 20.91 0.46
CA ALA A 353 -13.09 21.76 1.54
C ALA A 353 -14.19 21.99 2.58
N THR A 354 -13.80 22.17 3.83
CA THR A 354 -14.68 22.71 4.88
C THR A 354 -14.26 24.14 5.21
N SER A 355 -15.17 24.98 5.71
CA SER A 355 -14.83 26.30 6.23
C SER A 355 -15.74 26.70 7.38
N ASN A 356 -15.17 27.30 8.42
CA ASN A 356 -15.96 27.95 9.46
C ASN A 356 -16.43 29.37 9.05
N ARG A 357 -16.00 29.88 7.88
CA ARG A 357 -16.37 31.20 7.36
C ARG A 357 -17.18 31.08 6.07
N ARG A 358 -18.26 31.86 5.95
CA ARG A 358 -19.03 31.94 4.69
C ARG A 358 -18.21 32.57 3.55
N HIS A 359 -17.37 33.54 3.89
CA HIS A 359 -16.46 34.19 2.95
C HIS A 359 -15.05 33.65 3.21
N LEU A 360 -14.49 32.96 2.22
CA LEU A 360 -13.15 32.38 2.30
C LEU A 360 -12.06 33.46 2.32
N ILE A 361 -12.31 34.61 1.68
CA ILE A 361 -11.46 35.80 1.64
C ILE A 361 -12.31 36.96 2.14
N LYS A 362 -11.76 37.80 3.04
CA LYS A 362 -12.40 39.08 3.38
C LYS A 362 -12.25 40.02 2.19
N GLU A 363 -13.35 40.37 1.54
CA GLU A 363 -13.37 41.48 0.60
C GLU A 363 -13.55 42.78 1.39
N THR A 364 -12.47 43.53 1.59
CA THR A 364 -12.54 44.94 1.97
C THR A 364 -13.00 45.71 0.74
N TRP A 365 -14.29 46.00 0.66
CA TRP A 365 -14.80 47.02 -0.27
C TRP A 365 -14.19 48.35 0.17
N GLY A 366 -13.07 48.73 -0.46
CA GLY A 366 -12.56 50.08 -0.41
C GLY A 366 -13.64 50.98 -0.96
N ILE A 367 -14.39 51.64 -0.09
CA ILE A 367 -15.18 52.80 -0.45
C ILE A 367 -14.14 53.85 -0.84
N GLU A 368 -13.76 53.90 -2.12
CA GLU A 368 -13.27 55.15 -2.71
C GLU A 368 -14.44 56.13 -2.62
N MET A 369 -14.47 56.91 -1.54
CA MET A 369 -15.25 58.13 -1.52
C MET A 369 -14.58 59.07 -2.52
N MET A 370 -15.36 59.45 -3.54
CA MET A 370 -15.04 60.46 -4.55
C MET A 370 -14.55 61.77 -3.94
#